data_AF-A0A9W8EAW4-F1
#
_entry.id   AF-A0A9W8EAW4-F1
#
_cell.length_a   1.000
_cell.length_b   1.000
_cell.length_c   1.000
_cell.angle_alpha   90.00
_cell.angle_beta   90.00
_cell.angle_gamma   90.00
#
_symmetry.space_group_name_H-M   'P 1'
#
loop_
_entity.id
_entity.type
_entity.pdbx_description
1 polymer ?
#
loop_
_entity_poly.entity_id
_entity_poly.type
_entity_poly.pdbx_seq_one_letter_code
_entity_poly.pdbx_strand_id
1 'polypeptide(L)'
;WLFILEGIPTVLIGLALPFVMVDYPEVAPWLNGQERTYSLQRFQADANTEANGSSIDWRQVRTALTDYKTYISVLINFGIVMPSFSLAYLLPTIIQGMGFTALTAQLLTSPIYIFGALVAIANAYHSDRTGERAYHVVVPGLASLIGYLLLVILKGSGLGTP
;
A
#
# COMPACT_ATOMS: atom_id res chain seq x y z
N TRP A 1 19.30 19.28 -6.17
CA TRP A 1 18.19 20.06 -6.74
C TRP A 1 16.91 19.22 -6.82
N LEU A 2 16.95 17.96 -7.29
CA LEU A 2 15.79 17.04 -7.30
C LEU A 2 15.12 16.88 -5.92
N PHE A 3 15.91 16.57 -4.88
CA PHE A 3 15.42 16.44 -3.50
C PHE A 3 14.71 17.69 -2.96
N ILE A 4 15.11 18.88 -3.40
CA ILE A 4 14.49 20.14 -2.96
C ILE A 4 13.14 20.32 -3.67
N LEU A 5 13.07 20.03 -4.97
CA LEU A 5 11.83 20.10 -5.75
C LEU A 5 10.77 19.08 -5.29
N GLU A 6 11.19 17.88 -4.88
CA GLU A 6 10.29 16.84 -4.37
C GLU A 6 9.92 17.05 -2.88
N GLY A 7 10.85 17.59 -2.09
CA GLY A 7 10.63 17.83 -0.66
C GLY A 7 9.67 18.97 -0.36
N ILE A 8 9.71 20.06 -1.13
CA ILE A 8 8.87 21.26 -0.87
C ILE A 8 7.37 20.92 -0.90
N PRO A 9 6.80 20.24 -1.92
CA PRO A 9 5.39 19.86 -1.92
C PRO A 9 5.00 19.00 -0.72
N THR A 10 5.86 18.06 -0.33
CA THR A 10 5.62 17.15 0.80
C THR A 10 5.55 17.93 2.12
N VAL A 11 6.46 18.88 2.34
CA VAL A 11 6.45 19.76 3.52
C VAL A 11 5.22 20.66 3.54
N LEU A 12 4.84 21.23 2.40
CA LEU A 12 3.64 22.07 2.30
C LEU A 12 2.37 21.28 2.62
N ILE A 13 2.23 20.05 2.11
CA ILE A 13 1.10 19.17 2.44
C ILE A 13 1.12 18.83 3.93
N GLY A 14 2.29 18.49 4.49
CA GLY A 14 2.43 18.20 5.92
C GLY A 14 2.02 19.38 6.82
N LEU A 15 2.35 20.60 6.43
CA LEU A 15 1.92 21.81 7.13
C LEU A 15 0.43 22.13 6.93
N ALA A 16 -0.17 21.71 5.81
CA ALA A 16 -1.59 21.89 5.53
C ALA A 16 -2.48 20.84 6.22
N LEU A 17 -1.96 19.63 6.49
CA LEU A 17 -2.70 18.54 7.16
C LEU A 17 -3.41 18.95 8.45
N PRO A 18 -2.81 19.65 9.44
CA PRO A 18 -3.50 20.03 10.66
C PRO A 18 -4.68 20.99 10.44
N PHE A 19 -4.76 21.66 9.29
CA PHE A 19 -5.88 22.55 8.96
C PHE A 19 -7.00 21.86 8.18
N VAL A 20 -6.69 20.75 7.50
CA VAL A 20 -7.62 20.04 6.61
C VAL A 20 -8.15 18.75 7.25
N MET A 21 -7.29 18.03 7.96
CA MET A 21 -7.61 16.75 8.59
C MET A 21 -8.25 17.01 9.95
N VAL A 22 -9.51 16.58 10.08
CA VAL A 22 -10.26 16.70 11.33
C VAL A 22 -10.38 15.30 11.93
N ASP A 23 -9.94 15.15 13.18
CA ASP A 23 -9.85 13.84 13.85
C ASP A 23 -11.21 13.17 14.05
N TYR A 24 -12.29 13.95 14.12
CA TYR A 24 -13.64 13.45 14.33
C TYR A 24 -14.64 14.03 13.34
N PRO A 25 -15.56 13.22 12.79
CA PRO A 25 -16.60 13.70 11.88
C PRO A 25 -17.54 14.73 12.54
N GLU A 26 -17.57 14.79 13.89
CA GLU A 26 -18.35 15.75 14.68
C GLU A 26 -17.85 17.19 14.53
N VAL A 27 -16.54 17.40 14.53
CA VAL A 27 -15.90 18.73 14.45
C VAL A 27 -15.55 19.13 13.02
N ALA A 28 -15.86 18.29 12.02
CA ALA A 28 -15.57 18.55 10.62
C ALA A 28 -16.41 19.73 10.08
N PRO A 29 -15.80 20.86 9.69
CA PRO A 29 -16.52 22.06 9.24
C PRO A 29 -17.12 21.90 7.82
N TRP A 30 -16.73 20.85 7.10
CA TRP A 30 -17.09 20.62 5.69
C TRP A 30 -18.20 19.57 5.51
N LEU A 31 -18.68 18.91 6.58
CA LEU A 31 -19.78 17.94 6.50
C LEU A 31 -21.14 18.63 6.72
N ASN A 32 -22.11 18.33 5.84
CA ASN A 32 -23.50 18.70 6.06
C ASN A 32 -24.12 17.90 7.22
N GLY A 33 -25.19 18.40 7.85
CA GLY A 33 -25.81 17.73 9.01
C GLY A 33 -26.25 16.28 8.76
N GLN A 34 -26.69 15.97 7.54
CA GLN A 34 -27.04 14.59 7.14
C GLN A 34 -25.79 13.72 6.94
N GLU A 35 -24.75 14.22 6.28
CA GLU A 35 -23.49 13.51 6.08
C GLU A 35 -22.77 13.27 7.41
N ARG A 36 -22.83 14.23 8.34
CA ARG A 36 -22.30 14.09 9.69
C ARG A 36 -22.99 12.96 10.44
N THR A 37 -24.31 12.89 10.35
CA THR A 37 -25.09 11.83 11.01
C THR A 37 -24.77 10.46 10.41
N TYR A 38 -24.67 10.35 9.08
CA TYR A 38 -24.29 9.11 8.40
C TYR A 38 -22.86 8.67 8.75
N SER A 39 -21.89 9.59 8.70
CA SER A 39 -20.50 9.32 9.06
C SER A 39 -20.36 8.94 10.53
N LEU A 40 -21.13 9.55 11.44
CA LEU A 40 -21.20 9.18 12.85
C LEU A 40 -21.78 7.78 13.05
N GLN A 41 -22.88 7.45 12.36
CA GLN A 41 -23.48 6.12 12.44
C GLN A 41 -22.53 5.05 11.94
N ARG A 42 -21.82 5.31 10.83
CA ARG A 42 -20.78 4.40 10.32
C ARG A 42 -19.59 4.31 11.27
N PHE A 43 -19.11 5.44 11.77
CA PHE A 43 -18.02 5.48 12.75
C PHE A 43 -18.39 4.72 14.03
N GLN A 44 -19.64 4.82 14.50
CA GLN A 44 -20.14 4.05 15.64
C GLN A 44 -20.32 2.56 15.31
N ALA A 45 -20.78 2.22 14.11
CA ALA A 45 -20.87 0.82 13.66
C ALA A 45 -19.48 0.16 13.59
N ASP A 46 -18.48 0.88 13.10
CA ASP A 46 -17.08 0.44 13.05
C ASP A 46 -16.45 0.43 14.45
N ALA A 47 -16.75 1.43 15.31
CA ALA A 47 -16.26 1.52 16.69
C ALA A 47 -16.85 0.47 17.64
N ASN A 48 -18.07 -0.02 17.35
CA ASN A 48 -18.67 -1.17 18.04
C ASN A 48 -17.89 -2.48 17.78
N THR A 49 -16.93 -2.49 16.85
CA THR A 49 -15.97 -3.57 16.62
C THR A 49 -14.59 -3.22 17.20
N GLU A 50 -14.51 -2.79 18.47
CA GLU A 50 -13.27 -2.74 19.31
C GLU A 50 -12.60 -1.37 19.59
N ALA A 51 -13.28 -0.22 19.58
CA ALA A 51 -12.59 1.03 19.98
C ALA A 51 -13.45 2.00 20.79
N ASN A 52 -13.87 1.58 21.99
CA ASN A 52 -14.24 2.53 23.03
C ASN A 52 -13.02 2.81 23.91
N GLY A 53 -12.38 3.96 23.67
CA GLY A 53 -11.50 4.60 24.65
C GLY A 53 -10.02 4.39 24.38
N SER A 54 -9.29 5.49 24.55
CA SER A 54 -7.85 5.72 24.36
C SER A 54 -6.91 4.89 25.25
N SER A 55 -7.28 3.67 25.64
CA SER A 55 -6.45 2.77 26.46
C SER A 55 -6.27 1.44 25.77
N ILE A 56 -5.00 1.06 25.54
CA ILE A 56 -4.63 -0.27 25.04
C ILE A 56 -5.11 -1.32 26.05
N ASP A 57 -6.11 -2.12 25.68
CA ASP A 57 -6.48 -3.29 26.48
C ASP A 57 -5.46 -4.41 26.26
N TRP A 58 -4.60 -4.62 27.24
CA TRP A 58 -3.61 -5.69 27.23
C TRP A 58 -4.21 -7.09 27.03
N ARG A 59 -5.50 -7.29 27.34
CA ARG A 59 -6.20 -8.54 27.03
C ARG A 59 -6.43 -8.71 25.52
N GLN A 60 -6.85 -7.67 24.82
CA GLN A 60 -6.99 -7.69 23.36
C GLN A 60 -5.63 -7.92 22.69
N VAL A 61 -4.57 -7.26 23.18
CA VAL A 61 -3.20 -7.47 22.68
C VAL A 61 -2.77 -8.93 22.86
N ARG A 62 -3.00 -9.52 24.04
CA ARG A 62 -2.65 -10.93 24.28
C ARG A 62 -3.47 -11.87 23.39
N THR A 63 -4.75 -11.61 23.19
CA THR A 63 -5.61 -12.38 22.29
C THR A 63 -5.09 -12.31 20.85
N ALA A 64 -4.79 -11.11 20.35
CA ALA A 64 -4.25 -10.91 19.01
C ALA A 64 -2.89 -11.62 18.81
N LEU A 65 -2.04 -11.62 19.83
CA LEU A 65 -0.74 -12.32 19.83
C LEU A 65 -0.85 -13.84 19.96
N THR A 66 -1.98 -14.37 20.42
CA THR A 66 -2.19 -15.81 20.56
C THR A 66 -3.04 -16.38 19.40
N ASP A 67 -3.66 -15.52 18.60
CA ASP A 67 -4.45 -15.93 17.44
C ASP A 67 -3.56 -16.38 16.28
N TYR A 68 -3.72 -17.62 15.86
CA TYR A 68 -3.00 -18.21 14.73
C TYR A 68 -3.30 -17.49 13.41
N LYS A 69 -4.50 -16.89 13.26
CA LYS A 69 -4.88 -16.15 12.06
C LYS A 69 -4.00 -14.92 11.86
N THR A 70 -3.64 -14.24 12.95
CA THR A 70 -2.71 -13.10 12.91
C THR A 70 -1.38 -13.50 12.30
N TYR A 71 -0.80 -14.63 12.73
CA TYR A 71 0.47 -15.12 12.19
C TYR A 71 0.38 -15.54 10.72
N ILE A 72 -0.74 -16.15 10.30
CA ILE A 72 -0.97 -16.48 8.89
C ILE A 72 -1.04 -15.19 8.06
N SER A 73 -1.76 -14.17 8.51
CA SER A 73 -1.83 -12.88 7.82
C SER A 73 -0.46 -12.20 7.74
N VAL A 74 0.33 -12.26 8.81
CA VAL A 74 1.72 -11.76 8.82
C VAL A 74 2.58 -12.51 7.81
N LEU A 75 2.49 -13.84 7.74
CA LEU A 75 3.26 -14.64 6.80
C LEU A 75 2.88 -14.34 5.34
N ILE A 76 1.59 -14.22 5.05
CA ILE A 76 1.10 -13.83 3.72
C ILE A 76 1.61 -12.43 3.36
N ASN A 77 1.51 -11.47 4.28
CA ASN A 77 1.99 -10.11 4.05
C ASN A 77 3.50 -10.09 3.82
N PHE A 78 4.26 -10.83 4.62
CA PHE A 78 5.71 -10.98 4.47
C PHE A 78 6.09 -11.53 3.09
N GLY A 79 5.38 -12.56 2.62
CA GLY A 79 5.60 -13.17 1.32
C GLY A 79 5.30 -12.24 0.14
N ILE A 80 4.44 -11.23 0.32
CA ILE A 80 4.12 -10.23 -0.71
C ILE A 80 5.10 -9.05 -0.63
N VAL A 81 5.37 -8.56 0.58
CA VAL A 81 6.12 -7.32 0.81
C VAL A 81 7.62 -7.51 0.58
N MET A 82 8.21 -8.60 1.07
CA MET A 82 9.66 -8.82 0.95
C MET A 82 10.14 -8.89 -0.50
N PRO A 83 9.52 -9.68 -1.39
CA PRO A 83 9.93 -9.71 -2.79
C PRO A 83 9.73 -8.37 -3.48
N SER A 84 8.64 -7.66 -3.15
CA SER A 84 8.30 -6.37 -3.78
C SER A 84 9.32 -5.28 -3.47
N PHE A 85 9.76 -5.19 -2.20
CA PHE A 85 10.84 -4.29 -1.84
C PHE A 85 12.18 -4.72 -2.46
N SER A 86 12.50 -6.00 -2.44
CA SER A 86 13.73 -6.52 -3.05
C SER A 86 13.85 -6.15 -4.53
N LEU A 87 12.76 -6.31 -5.31
CA LEU A 87 12.75 -5.84 -6.69
C LEU A 87 12.89 -4.34 -6.80
N ALA A 88 12.13 -3.55 -6.04
CA ALA A 88 12.22 -2.09 -6.12
C ALA A 88 13.65 -1.58 -5.86
N TYR A 89 14.38 -2.20 -4.93
CA TYR A 89 15.78 -1.85 -4.66
C TYR A 89 16.77 -2.37 -5.70
N LEU A 90 16.53 -3.55 -6.29
CA LEU A 90 17.43 -4.14 -7.28
C LEU A 90 17.14 -3.68 -8.71
N LEU A 91 15.96 -3.10 -8.97
CA LEU A 91 15.54 -2.64 -10.29
C LEU A 91 16.51 -1.61 -10.90
N PRO A 92 17.00 -0.59 -10.16
CA PRO A 92 18.00 0.34 -10.68
C PRO A 92 19.30 -0.37 -11.07
N THR A 93 19.73 -1.35 -10.27
CA THR A 93 20.93 -2.15 -10.54
C THR A 93 20.77 -3.03 -11.77
N ILE A 94 19.59 -3.65 -11.94
CA ILE A 94 19.26 -4.45 -13.13
C ILE A 94 19.29 -3.58 -14.38
N ILE A 95 18.67 -2.39 -14.34
CA ILE A 95 18.61 -1.50 -15.50
C ILE A 95 19.99 -0.91 -15.83
N GLN A 96 20.83 -0.60 -14.82
CA GLN A 96 22.22 -0.21 -15.05
C GLN A 96 23.03 -1.34 -15.71
N GLY A 97 22.79 -2.59 -15.33
CA GLY A 97 23.39 -3.77 -15.97
C GLY A 97 22.99 -3.96 -17.43
N MET A 98 21.89 -3.36 -17.88
CA MET A 98 21.43 -3.38 -19.27
C MET A 98 22.03 -2.25 -20.14
N GLY A 99 23.01 -1.50 -19.61
CA GLY A 99 23.72 -0.44 -20.35
C GLY A 99 23.01 0.92 -20.39
N PHE A 100 21.90 1.09 -19.67
CA PHE A 100 21.19 2.37 -19.56
C PHE A 100 21.76 3.23 -18.44
N THR A 101 21.88 4.54 -18.67
CA THR A 101 22.30 5.49 -17.63
C THR A 101 21.26 5.54 -16.50
N ALA A 102 21.70 5.79 -15.27
CA ALA A 102 20.85 5.83 -14.08
C ALA A 102 19.63 6.77 -14.21
N LEU A 103 19.74 7.82 -15.03
CA LEU A 103 18.67 8.78 -15.29
C LEU A 103 17.61 8.21 -16.24
N THR A 104 18.02 7.55 -17.33
CA THR A 104 17.09 6.83 -18.22
C THR A 104 16.40 5.68 -17.50
N ALA A 105 17.10 5.01 -16.58
CA ALA A 105 16.53 3.94 -15.77
C ALA A 105 15.35 4.42 -14.90
N GLN A 106 15.52 5.54 -14.18
CA GLN A 106 14.46 6.11 -13.35
C GLN A 106 13.28 6.65 -14.17
N LEU A 107 13.54 7.18 -15.37
CA LEU A 107 12.49 7.59 -16.28
C LEU A 107 11.68 6.40 -16.81
N LEU A 108 12.32 5.25 -17.03
CA LEU A 108 11.63 4.04 -17.50
C LEU A 108 10.81 3.36 -16.41
N THR A 109 11.20 3.50 -15.13
CA THR A 109 10.44 2.93 -14.01
C THR A 109 9.21 3.77 -13.65
N SER A 110 9.23 5.08 -13.89
CA SER A 110 8.11 5.97 -13.56
C SER A 110 6.76 5.55 -14.19
N PRO A 111 6.66 5.26 -15.51
CA PRO A 111 5.42 4.75 -16.11
C PRO A 111 4.92 3.44 -15.50
N ILE A 112 5.83 2.55 -15.11
CA ILE A 112 5.49 1.26 -14.49
C ILE A 112 4.82 1.50 -13.13
N TYR A 113 5.35 2.43 -12.33
CA TYR A 113 4.74 2.80 -11.06
C TYR A 113 3.38 3.49 -11.22
N ILE A 114 3.23 4.35 -12.23
CA ILE A 114 1.93 4.99 -12.54
C ILE A 114 0.89 3.93 -12.92
N PHE A 115 1.25 3.00 -13.79
CA PHE A 115 0.37 1.89 -14.16
C PHE A 115 0.02 1.01 -12.97
N GLY A 116 1.02 0.69 -12.13
CA GLY A 116 0.81 -0.05 -10.88
C GLY A 116 -0.16 0.67 -9.93
N ALA A 117 -0.05 1.98 -9.79
CA ALA A 117 -0.96 2.79 -8.99
C ALA A 117 -2.39 2.74 -9.52
N LEU A 118 -2.59 2.85 -10.84
CA LEU A 118 -3.91 2.75 -11.47
C LEU A 118 -4.55 1.38 -11.23
N VAL A 119 -3.78 0.30 -11.40
CA VAL A 119 -4.26 -1.08 -11.13
C VAL A 119 -4.57 -1.26 -9.66
N ALA A 120 -3.74 -0.73 -8.75
CA ALA A 120 -3.99 -0.79 -7.31
C ALA A 120 -5.28 -0.08 -6.92
N ILE A 121 -5.53 1.12 -7.46
CA ILE A 121 -6.77 1.88 -7.25
C ILE A 121 -7.97 1.11 -7.81
N ALA A 122 -7.86 0.57 -9.03
CA ALA A 122 -8.93 -0.21 -9.64
C ALA A 122 -9.25 -1.47 -8.82
N ASN A 123 -8.23 -2.16 -8.33
CA ASN A 123 -8.39 -3.34 -7.47
C ASN A 123 -9.01 -2.98 -6.11
N ALA A 124 -8.59 -1.86 -5.50
CA ALA A 124 -9.17 -1.38 -4.25
C ALA A 124 -10.65 -1.01 -4.43
N TYR A 125 -10.98 -0.24 -5.48
CA TYR A 125 -12.36 0.12 -5.78
C TYR A 125 -13.22 -1.11 -6.07
N HIS A 126 -12.68 -2.10 -6.79
CA HIS A 126 -13.39 -3.34 -7.05
C HIS A 126 -13.59 -4.16 -5.75
N SER A 127 -12.59 -4.21 -4.88
CA SER A 127 -12.64 -4.88 -3.58
C SER A 127 -13.66 -4.26 -2.63
N ASP A 128 -13.73 -2.94 -2.59
CA ASP A 128 -14.70 -2.23 -1.74
C ASP A 128 -16.15 -2.45 -2.22
N ARG A 129 -16.33 -2.72 -3.51
CA ARG A 129 -17.66 -2.97 -4.11
C ARG A 129 -18.12 -4.42 -3.97
N THR A 130 -17.23 -5.40 -4.09
CA THR A 130 -17.58 -6.82 -4.02
C THR A 130 -17.57 -7.36 -2.58
N GLY A 131 -16.81 -6.72 -1.68
CA GLY A 131 -16.61 -7.20 -0.31
C GLY A 131 -15.78 -8.48 -0.22
N GLU A 132 -15.31 -9.03 -1.35
CA GLU A 132 -14.58 -10.29 -1.42
C GLU A 132 -13.07 -10.09 -1.19
N ARG A 133 -12.72 -9.65 0.03
CA ARG A 133 -11.34 -9.27 0.41
C ARG A 133 -10.30 -10.36 0.10
N ALA A 134 -10.67 -11.63 0.15
CA ALA A 134 -9.75 -12.75 -0.10
C ALA A 134 -9.27 -12.83 -1.56
N TYR A 135 -10.17 -12.73 -2.54
CA TYR A 135 -9.80 -12.85 -3.95
C TYR A 135 -8.94 -11.67 -4.42
N HIS A 136 -9.19 -10.48 -3.88
CA HIS A 136 -8.40 -9.27 -4.17
C HIS A 136 -6.98 -9.29 -3.61
N VAL A 137 -6.67 -10.23 -2.70
CA VAL A 137 -5.30 -10.48 -2.23
C VAL A 137 -4.66 -11.62 -3.02
N VAL A 138 -5.41 -12.71 -3.26
CA VAL A 138 -4.89 -13.91 -3.92
C VAL A 138 -4.59 -13.67 -5.40
N VAL A 139 -5.46 -12.99 -6.15
CA VAL A 139 -5.29 -12.80 -7.60
C VAL A 139 -4.05 -11.95 -7.93
N PRO A 140 -3.84 -10.76 -7.32
CA PRO A 140 -2.60 -10.01 -7.52
C PRO A 140 -1.37 -10.74 -6.97
N GLY A 141 -1.53 -11.51 -5.88
CA GLY A 141 -0.46 -12.35 -5.33
C GLY A 141 0.01 -13.42 -6.32
N LEU A 142 -0.91 -14.11 -7.01
CA LEU A 142 -0.59 -15.09 -8.04
C LEU A 142 0.04 -14.43 -9.27
N ALA A 143 -0.46 -13.28 -9.70
CA ALA A 143 0.16 -12.51 -10.78
C ALA A 143 1.60 -12.10 -10.45
N SER A 144 1.83 -11.68 -9.20
CA SER A 144 3.16 -11.36 -8.70
C SER A 144 4.06 -12.59 -8.72
N LEU A 145 3.60 -13.74 -8.24
CA LEU A 145 4.34 -15.01 -8.26
C LEU A 145 4.78 -15.39 -9.68
N ILE A 146 3.88 -15.27 -10.67
CA ILE A 146 4.20 -15.52 -12.09
C ILE A 146 5.28 -14.55 -12.58
N GLY A 147 5.17 -13.26 -12.23
CA GLY A 147 6.18 -12.25 -12.57
C GLY A 147 7.57 -12.57 -12.00
N TYR A 148 7.64 -13.00 -10.73
CA TYR A 148 8.90 -13.42 -10.11
C TYR A 148 9.47 -14.69 -10.77
N LEU A 149 8.63 -15.68 -11.07
CA LEU A 149 9.06 -16.90 -11.76
C LEU A 149 9.65 -16.57 -13.14
N LEU A 150 8.98 -15.71 -13.91
CA LEU A 150 9.49 -15.25 -15.20
C LEU A 150 10.85 -14.55 -15.05
N LEU A 151 11.01 -13.67 -14.06
CA LEU A 151 12.27 -12.98 -13.82
C LEU A 151 13.42 -13.95 -13.50
N VAL A 152 13.16 -14.98 -12.69
CA VAL A 152 14.16 -16.01 -12.36
C VAL A 152 14.53 -16.86 -13.59
N ILE A 153 13.53 -17.29 -14.36
CA ILE A 153 13.74 -18.11 -15.56
C ILE A 153 14.51 -17.33 -16.61
N LEU A 154 14.13 -16.07 -16.86
CA LEU A 154 14.76 -15.22 -17.87
C LEU A 154 16.19 -14.79 -17.48
N LYS A 155 16.46 -14.63 -16.19
CA LYS A 155 17.81 -14.43 -15.66
C LYS A 155 18.70 -15.65 -15.91
N GLY A 156 18.13 -16.86 -15.88
CA GLY A 156 18.84 -18.11 -16.19
C GLY A 156 19.06 -18.35 -17.69
N SER A 157 18.24 -17.77 -18.56
CA SER A 157 18.29 -18.00 -20.02
C SER A 157 19.30 -17.13 -20.79
N GLY A 158 20.28 -16.51 -20.11
CA GLY A 158 21.44 -15.93 -20.79
C GLY A 158 21.15 -14.76 -21.75
N LEU A 159 20.10 -13.98 -21.50
CA LEU A 159 19.83 -12.72 -22.21
C LEU A 159 20.50 -11.50 -21.54
N GLY A 160 21.54 -11.77 -20.74
CA GLY A 160 22.67 -10.88 -20.55
C GLY A 160 23.88 -11.53 -21.22
N THR A 161 24.07 -11.28 -22.51
CA THR A 161 25.43 -11.36 -23.07
C THR A 161 26.20 -10.10 -22.64
N PRO A 162 27.53 -10.19 -22.58
CA PRO A 162 28.41 -9.71 -21.49
C PRO A 162 28.37 -8.21 -21.19
#